data_AF-A0A1S7TS06-F1
#
_entry.id   AF-A0A1S7TS06-F1
#
_cell.length_a   1.000
_cell.length_b   1.000
_cell.length_c   1.000
_cell.angle_alpha   90.00
_cell.angle_beta   90.00
_cell.angle_gamma   90.00
#
_symmetry.space_group_name_H-M   'P 1'
#
loop_
_entity.id
_entity.type
_entity.pdbx_description
1 polymer ?
#
loop_
_entity_poly.entity_id
_entity_poly.type
_entity_poly.pdbx_seq_one_letter_code
_entity_poly.pdbx_strand_id
1 'polypeptide(L)'
;MLKRLTIVIVMILVSPIFGGAIYRYACWNRLTDADVFQATKMAYWDSLNIQEKTELRNESSVKCGPPHQVRDDFYGVSVGLAWSVFCAGVVDGLVVTSESFRINKCYRTRY
;
A
#
# COMPACT_ATOMS: atom_id res chain seq x y z
N MET A 1 -7.79 -32.43 32.04
CA MET A 1 -8.53 -31.20 31.63
C MET A 1 -7.61 -30.10 31.11
N LEU A 2 -6.43 -29.88 31.70
CA LEU A 2 -5.47 -28.84 31.29
C LEU A 2 -5.15 -28.81 29.78
N LYS A 3 -4.93 -29.99 29.16
CA LYS A 3 -4.62 -30.11 27.71
C LYS A 3 -5.70 -29.51 26.79
N ARG A 4 -6.98 -29.59 27.16
CA ARG A 4 -8.07 -29.02 26.34
C ARG A 4 -8.13 -27.50 26.45
N LEU A 5 -7.79 -26.95 27.61
CA LEU A 5 -7.72 -25.51 27.83
C LEU A 5 -6.60 -24.88 26.98
N THR A 6 -5.44 -25.54 26.92
CA THR A 6 -4.30 -25.06 26.14
C THR A 6 -4.62 -25.00 24.64
N ILE A 7 -5.33 -26.00 24.11
CA ILE A 7 -5.73 -26.03 22.69
C ILE A 7 -6.68 -24.88 22.36
N VAL A 8 -7.65 -24.58 23.24
CA VAL A 8 -8.60 -23.48 23.03
C VAL A 8 -7.88 -22.12 23.07
N ILE A 9 -6.95 -21.93 24.00
CA ILE A 9 -6.16 -20.69 24.10
C ILE A 9 -5.31 -20.48 22.84
N VAL A 10 -4.65 -21.54 22.35
CA VAL A 10 -3.87 -21.47 21.10
C VAL A 10 -4.77 -21.15 19.91
N MET A 11 -5.95 -21.76 19.78
CA MET A 11 -6.89 -21.43 18.72
C MET A 11 -7.34 -19.96 18.75
N ILE A 12 -7.61 -19.40 19.94
CA ILE A 12 -8.01 -17.99 20.08
C ILE A 12 -6.87 -17.06 19.68
N LEU A 13 -5.63 -17.38 20.05
CA LEU A 13 -4.45 -16.58 19.68
C LEU A 13 -4.15 -16.64 18.17
N VAL A 14 -4.47 -17.75 17.53
CA VAL A 14 -4.14 -18.02 16.13
C VAL A 14 -5.28 -17.58 15.17
N SER A 15 -6.52 -17.49 15.67
CA SER A 15 -7.70 -16.95 14.98
C SER A 15 -7.48 -15.57 14.32
N PRO A 16 -6.95 -14.53 15.00
CA PRO A 16 -6.74 -13.22 14.39
C PRO A 16 -5.63 -13.23 13.33
N ILE A 17 -4.69 -14.17 13.40
CA ILE A 17 -3.63 -14.34 12.39
C ILE A 17 -4.26 -14.84 11.08
N PHE A 18 -5.09 -15.88 11.15
CA PHE A 18 -5.77 -16.42 9.97
C PHE A 18 -6.87 -15.48 9.45
N GLY A 19 -7.69 -14.92 10.33
CA GLY A 19 -8.73 -13.95 9.96
C GLY A 19 -8.14 -12.68 9.35
N GLY A 20 -7.07 -12.15 9.95
CA GLY A 20 -6.34 -10.99 9.44
C GLY A 20 -5.63 -11.26 8.12
N ALA A 21 -5.09 -12.46 7.91
CA ALA A 21 -4.48 -12.86 6.65
C ALA A 21 -5.52 -13.01 5.53
N ILE A 22 -6.61 -13.73 5.77
CA ILE A 22 -7.66 -13.91 4.75
C ILE A 22 -8.27 -12.55 4.37
N TYR A 23 -8.57 -11.69 5.35
CA TYR A 23 -9.18 -10.39 5.12
C TYR A 23 -8.21 -9.35 4.51
N ARG A 24 -6.90 -9.62 4.49
CA ARG A 24 -5.88 -8.79 3.82
C ARG A 24 -5.47 -9.32 2.44
N TYR A 25 -5.63 -10.62 2.16
CA TYR A 25 -5.07 -11.26 0.97
C TYR A 25 -6.08 -12.03 0.10
N ALA A 26 -7.35 -12.18 0.51
CA ALA A 26 -8.40 -12.70 -0.36
C ALA A 26 -8.78 -11.66 -1.42
N CYS A 27 -7.97 -11.59 -2.49
CA CYS A 27 -8.26 -10.84 -3.70
C CYS A 27 -9.35 -11.55 -4.51
N TRP A 28 -10.53 -10.96 -4.65
CA TRP A 28 -11.48 -11.37 -5.69
C TRP A 28 -11.20 -10.67 -7.03
N ASN A 29 -10.68 -9.44 -6.97
CA ASN A 29 -10.31 -8.64 -8.13
C ASN A 29 -8.80 -8.36 -8.10
N ARG A 30 -8.09 -8.75 -9.16
CA ARG A 30 -6.68 -8.39 -9.37
C ARG A 30 -6.60 -7.00 -9.98
N LEU A 31 -5.79 -6.15 -9.38
CA LEU A 31 -5.42 -4.86 -9.96
C LEU A 31 -4.55 -5.03 -11.21
N THR A 32 -4.80 -4.19 -12.22
CA THR A 32 -3.89 -4.01 -13.35
C THR A 32 -2.88 -2.90 -13.06
N ASP A 33 -1.78 -2.87 -13.82
CA ASP A 33 -0.73 -1.85 -13.67
C ASP A 33 -1.26 -0.43 -13.88
N ALA A 34 -2.26 -0.26 -14.76
CA ALA A 34 -2.91 1.02 -15.01
C ALA A 34 -3.70 1.51 -13.78
N ASP A 35 -4.45 0.61 -13.14
CA ASP A 35 -5.22 0.93 -11.93
C ASP A 35 -4.30 1.34 -10.77
N VAL A 36 -3.17 0.64 -10.62
CA VAL A 36 -2.14 0.92 -9.61
C VAL A 36 -1.53 2.30 -9.84
N PHE A 37 -1.22 2.62 -11.10
CA PHE A 37 -0.64 3.90 -11.47
C PHE A 37 -1.60 5.06 -11.18
N GLN A 38 -2.86 4.93 -11.59
CA GLN A 38 -3.88 5.95 -11.36
C GLN A 38 -4.16 6.15 -9.86
N ALA A 39 -4.32 5.07 -9.11
CA ALA A 39 -4.54 5.12 -7.66
C ALA A 39 -3.36 5.79 -6.93
N THR A 40 -2.12 5.49 -7.34
CA THR A 40 -0.95 6.12 -6.74
C THR A 40 -0.89 7.61 -7.05
N LYS A 41 -1.16 7.99 -8.30
CA LYS A 41 -1.17 9.40 -8.70
C LYS A 41 -2.17 10.20 -7.87
N MET A 42 -3.38 9.66 -7.65
CA MET A 42 -4.40 10.28 -6.79
C MET A 42 -3.93 10.38 -5.34
N ALA A 43 -3.38 9.29 -4.77
CA ALA A 43 -2.88 9.29 -3.39
C ALA A 43 -1.76 10.32 -3.16
N TYR A 44 -0.88 10.52 -4.15
CA TYR A 44 0.15 11.55 -4.08
C TYR A 44 -0.43 12.96 -4.17
N TRP A 45 -1.42 13.17 -5.04
CA TRP A 45 -2.14 14.44 -5.11
C TRP A 45 -2.82 14.80 -3.79
N ASP A 46 -3.46 13.82 -3.15
CA ASP A 46 -4.06 14.00 -1.83
C ASP A 46 -2.98 14.29 -0.77
N SER A 47 -1.83 13.60 -0.80
CA SER A 47 -0.75 13.87 0.15
C SER A 47 -0.14 15.27 -0.01
N LEU A 48 -0.05 15.79 -1.24
CA LEU A 48 0.37 17.16 -1.52
C LEU A 48 -0.63 18.21 -1.03
N ASN A 49 -1.93 17.96 -1.24
CA ASN A 49 -3.00 18.84 -0.77
C ASN A 49 -3.03 18.93 0.77
N ILE A 50 -2.83 17.80 1.45
CA ILE A 50 -2.76 17.75 2.92
C ILE A 50 -1.52 18.48 3.45
N GLN A 51 -0.40 18.44 2.72
CA GLN A 51 0.86 19.09 3.13
C GLN A 51 0.94 20.57 2.71
N GLU A 52 -0.13 21.16 2.17
CA GLU A 52 -0.19 22.56 1.70
C GLU A 52 0.99 22.98 0.80
N LYS A 53 1.50 22.04 -0.02
CA LYS A 53 2.66 22.27 -0.90
C LYS A 53 2.27 23.15 -2.08
N THR A 54 2.26 24.45 -1.83
CA THR A 54 1.78 25.52 -2.72
C THR A 54 2.59 25.68 -4.01
N GLU A 55 3.81 25.15 -4.07
CA GLU A 55 4.66 25.15 -5.27
C GLU A 55 4.18 24.13 -6.33
N LEU A 56 3.45 23.09 -5.92
CA LEU A 56 2.95 22.02 -6.78
C LEU A 56 1.48 22.23 -7.11
N ARG A 57 1.19 23.32 -7.83
CA ARG A 57 -0.19 23.72 -8.16
C ARG A 57 -0.82 23.00 -9.35
N ASN A 58 -0.03 22.30 -10.17
CA ASN A 58 -0.51 21.71 -11.43
C ASN A 58 -0.27 20.20 -11.50
N GLU A 59 -1.27 19.46 -12.03
CA GLU A 59 -1.22 18.01 -12.27
C GLU A 59 0.00 17.55 -13.08
N SER A 60 0.51 18.43 -13.94
CA SER A 60 1.67 18.21 -14.79
C SER A 60 3.02 18.20 -14.06
N SER A 61 3.09 18.79 -12.86
CA SER A 61 4.29 18.80 -12.01
C SER A 61 4.54 17.45 -11.32
N VAL A 62 3.53 16.58 -11.28
CA VAL A 62 3.66 15.25 -10.68
C VAL A 62 4.13 14.24 -11.74
N LYS A 63 5.25 13.59 -11.45
CA LYS A 63 5.80 12.50 -12.25
C LYS A 63 5.84 11.23 -11.42
N CYS A 64 5.14 10.20 -11.87
CA CYS A 64 5.19 8.87 -11.25
C CYS A 64 5.95 7.91 -12.17
N GLY A 65 6.81 7.09 -11.58
CA GLY A 65 7.49 5.99 -12.27
C GLY A 65 6.56 4.81 -12.54
N PRO A 66 7.00 3.82 -13.34
CA PRO A 66 6.22 2.62 -13.58
C PRO A 66 6.03 1.80 -12.29
N PRO A 67 4.86 1.18 -12.09
CA PRO A 67 4.65 0.27 -10.97
C PRO A 67 5.57 -0.95 -11.11
N HIS A 68 6.22 -1.33 -10.02
CA HIS A 68 7.01 -2.56 -9.95
C HIS A 68 6.60 -3.39 -8.74
N GLN A 69 6.68 -4.71 -8.86
CA GLN A 69 6.26 -5.61 -7.79
C GLN A 69 7.39 -5.77 -6.78
N VAL A 70 7.06 -5.59 -5.51
CA VAL A 70 7.95 -5.75 -4.37
C VAL A 70 7.33 -6.72 -3.36
N ARG A 71 8.15 -7.40 -2.57
CA ARG A 71 7.67 -8.27 -1.50
C ARG A 71 6.97 -7.44 -0.42
N ASP A 72 5.74 -7.79 -0.07
CA ASP A 72 5.03 -7.19 1.05
C ASP A 72 5.32 -8.00 2.31
N ASP A 73 5.86 -7.33 3.33
CA ASP A 73 6.28 -7.94 4.58
C ASP A 73 5.50 -7.31 5.74
N PHE A 74 4.87 -8.15 6.56
CA PHE A 74 4.20 -7.71 7.79
C PHE A 74 4.97 -8.27 8.99
N TYR A 75 5.61 -7.38 9.75
CA TYR A 75 6.51 -7.76 10.87
C TYR A 75 7.58 -8.79 10.47
N GLY A 76 8.18 -8.62 9.28
CA GLY A 76 9.24 -9.50 8.77
C GLY A 76 8.75 -10.82 8.16
N VAL A 77 7.44 -11.10 8.21
CA VAL A 77 6.86 -12.26 7.52
C VAL A 77 6.39 -11.82 6.13
N SER A 78 6.88 -12.50 5.09
CA SER A 78 6.42 -12.31 3.72
C SER A 78 4.96 -12.73 3.62
N VAL A 79 4.12 -11.77 3.29
CA VAL A 79 2.66 -11.92 3.22
C VAL A 79 2.12 -11.78 1.80
N GLY A 80 2.99 -11.47 0.83
CA GLY A 80 2.64 -11.50 -0.59
C GLY A 80 3.49 -10.55 -1.42
N LEU A 81 2.88 -10.05 -2.49
CA LEU A 81 3.46 -9.03 -3.36
C LEU A 81 2.60 -7.76 -3.29
N ALA A 82 3.26 -6.62 -3.14
CA ALA A 82 2.68 -5.31 -3.32
C ALA A 82 3.25 -4.66 -4.57
N TRP A 83 2.54 -3.71 -5.12
CA TRP A 83 3.08 -2.77 -6.09
C TRP A 83 3.74 -1.63 -5.35
N SER A 84 4.93 -1.23 -5.82
CA SER A 84 5.58 0.01 -5.41
C SER A 84 5.63 0.96 -6.58
N VAL A 85 5.26 2.21 -6.33
CA VAL A 85 5.29 3.30 -7.29
C VAL A 85 5.93 4.49 -6.59
N PHE A 86 6.89 5.10 -7.26
CA PHE A 86 7.54 6.32 -6.80
C PHE A 86 6.94 7.51 -7.55
N CYS A 87 6.47 8.51 -6.82
CA CYS A 87 5.99 9.76 -7.37
C CYS A 87 6.83 10.93 -6.85
N ALA A 88 7.09 11.89 -7.72
CA ALA A 88 7.85 13.08 -7.42
C ALA A 88 7.11 14.32 -7.94
N GLY A 89 7.18 15.40 -7.16
CA GLY A 89 6.80 16.74 -7.57
C GLY A 89 8.02 17.41 -8.18
N VAL A 90 7.89 17.86 -9.42
CA VAL A 90 8.96 18.46 -10.21
C VAL A 90 8.56 19.87 -10.59
N VAL A 91 9.38 20.84 -10.20
CA VAL A 91 9.24 22.26 -10.54
C VAL A 91 10.51 22.68 -11.27
N ASP A 92 10.39 23.24 -12.47
CA ASP A 92 11.52 23.67 -13.31
C ASP A 92 12.62 22.60 -13.52
N GLY A 93 12.22 21.32 -13.55
CA GLY A 93 13.14 20.19 -13.71
C GLY A 93 13.81 19.71 -12.42
N LEU A 94 13.53 20.35 -11.28
CA LEU A 94 14.04 19.96 -9.96
C LEU A 94 13.00 19.18 -9.17
N VAL A 95 13.43 18.10 -8.50
CA VAL A 95 12.59 17.32 -7.59
C VAL A 95 12.50 18.07 -6.26
N VAL A 96 11.33 18.64 -5.97
CA VAL A 96 11.05 19.37 -4.71
C VAL A 96 10.50 18.45 -3.62
N THR A 97 9.83 17.37 -4.02
CA THR A 97 9.34 16.35 -3.08
C THR A 97 9.18 15.03 -3.78
N SER A 98 9.28 13.94 -3.02
CA SER A 98 9.04 12.60 -3.53
C SER A 98 8.49 11.69 -2.46
N GLU A 99 7.65 10.75 -2.87
CA GLU A 99 7.04 9.79 -1.98
C GLU A 99 6.90 8.43 -2.69
N SER A 100 7.16 7.36 -1.94
CA SER A 100 6.96 6.00 -2.40
C SER A 100 5.66 5.45 -1.84
N PHE A 101 4.78 4.98 -2.72
CA PHE A 101 3.54 4.34 -2.33
C PHE A 101 3.67 2.83 -2.49
N ARG A 102 3.02 2.11 -1.58
CA ARG A 102 2.90 0.65 -1.63
C ARG A 102 1.43 0.29 -1.65
N ILE A 103 0.99 -0.32 -2.75
CA ILE A 103 -0.39 -0.74 -2.95
C ILE A 103 -0.41 -2.26 -2.99
N ASN A 104 -1.10 -2.89 -2.04
CA ASN A 104 -1.32 -4.32 -2.10
C ASN A 104 -2.17 -4.65 -3.34
N LYS A 105 -1.88 -5.77 -4.02
CA LYS A 105 -2.60 -6.26 -5.21
C LYS A 105 -4.13 -6.36 -5.04
N CYS A 106 -4.64 -6.26 -3.81
CA CYS A 106 -6.06 -6.41 -3.45
C CYS A 106 -6.83 -5.11 -3.12
N TYR A 107 -6.38 -3.93 -3.56
CA TYR A 107 -7.11 -2.65 -3.41
C TYR A 107 -7.51 -2.24 -1.98
N ARG A 108 -6.88 -2.78 -0.93
CA ARG A 108 -7.10 -2.25 0.42
C ARG A 108 -6.16 -1.09 0.70
N THR A 109 -6.56 0.09 0.26
CA THR A 109 -6.14 1.36 0.86
C THR A 109 -6.42 1.28 2.37
N ARG A 110 -5.35 1.37 3.17
CA ARG A 110 -5.46 1.60 4.61
C ARG A 110 -5.33 3.09 4.84
N TYR A 111 -6.27 3.66 5.59
CA TYR A 111 -6.10 4.93 6.28
C TYR A 111 -5.55 4.63 7.68
#